data_AF-A0A955BUE2-F1
#
_entry.id   AF-A0A955BUE2-F1
#
_cell.length_a   1.000
_cell.length_b   1.000
_cell.length_c   1.000
_cell.angle_alpha   90.00
_cell.angle_beta   90.00
_cell.angle_gamma   90.00
#
_symmetry.space_group_name_H-M   'P 1'
#
loop_
_entity.id
_entity.type
_entity.pdbx_description
1 polymer ?
#
loop_
_entity_poly.entity_id
_entity_poly.type
_entity_poly.pdbx_seq_one_letter_code
_entity_poly.pdbx_strand_id
1 'polypeptide(L)'
;MIRTLILSLLLAAVAALPAAPSAAAPIGTTSVLVQTGDAPPAGPGTFTSFLNAPALNDAGQVAFFGFLGGAGVTLANNEGLYRFGNAGAVQIARKGDAPPAGPGNFLSLGSPNLNDAGQAVFVADLGGAGVTSANNVGFYRFGDAGTVQIARTGDAAPAGPGNFTSLNAPTLNNAGQVAFSAGLSGTGVTPANNEGLFRFGDAGSVQIARTGGAAPAGPGNFLGL
;
A
#
# COMPACT_ATOMS: atom_id res chain seq x y z
N MET A 1 85.60 -6.71 -22.40
CA MET A 1 86.17 -5.51 -21.78
C MET A 1 85.31 -5.13 -20.58
N ILE A 2 85.92 -5.19 -19.41
CA ILE A 2 85.36 -4.96 -18.09
C ILE A 2 85.16 -3.46 -17.87
N ARG A 3 84.02 -3.04 -17.33
CA ARG A 3 83.91 -1.79 -16.58
C ARG A 3 83.02 -1.95 -15.35
N THR A 4 83.71 -2.12 -14.24
CA THR A 4 83.29 -1.96 -12.86
C THR A 4 82.69 -0.57 -12.64
N LEU A 5 81.53 -0.47 -11.99
CA LEU A 5 81.11 0.76 -11.31
C LEU A 5 80.54 0.40 -9.94
N ILE A 6 81.21 0.90 -8.90
CA ILE A 6 80.79 0.88 -7.50
C ILE A 6 79.71 1.96 -7.34
N LEU A 7 78.57 1.63 -6.74
CA LEU A 7 77.63 2.65 -6.27
C LEU A 7 77.06 2.30 -4.90
N SER A 8 77.16 3.30 -4.03
CA SER A 8 77.00 3.33 -2.59
C SER A 8 75.60 2.92 -2.11
N LEU A 9 75.57 2.14 -1.03
CA LEU A 9 74.35 1.77 -0.32
C LEU A 9 73.87 2.94 0.55
N LEU A 10 72.79 3.62 0.14
CA LEU A 10 72.10 4.60 0.98
C LEU A 10 70.95 3.88 1.71
N LEU A 11 71.08 3.68 3.02
CA LEU A 11 70.04 3.06 3.84
C LEU A 11 68.97 4.13 4.16
N ALA A 12 67.86 4.12 3.42
CA ALA A 12 66.71 4.97 3.72
C ALA A 12 65.89 4.33 4.84
N ALA A 13 65.81 4.99 6.00
CA ALA A 13 64.85 4.64 7.04
C ALA A 13 63.43 4.96 6.52
N VAL A 14 62.65 3.93 6.24
CA VAL A 14 61.21 4.09 5.92
C VAL A 14 60.49 4.32 7.24
N ALA A 15 60.13 5.57 7.51
CA ALA A 15 59.15 5.88 8.55
C ALA A 15 57.80 5.30 8.11
N ALA A 16 57.27 4.34 8.88
CA ALA A 16 55.93 3.84 8.66
C ALA A 16 54.92 4.96 8.91
N LEU A 17 54.28 5.45 7.85
CA LEU A 17 53.10 6.31 7.94
C LEU A 17 51.99 5.54 8.68
N PRO A 18 51.23 6.18 9.59
CA PRO A 18 50.09 5.52 10.22
C PRO A 18 49.13 5.04 9.13
N ALA A 19 48.64 3.80 9.26
CA ALA A 19 47.66 3.23 8.35
C ALA A 19 46.47 4.21 8.23
N ALA A 20 46.13 4.58 6.99
CA ALA A 20 44.93 5.34 6.73
C ALA A 20 43.73 4.63 7.38
N PRO A 21 42.78 5.35 8.01
CA PRO A 21 41.59 4.72 8.54
C PRO A 21 40.95 3.91 7.42
N SER A 22 40.70 2.62 7.69
CA SER A 22 39.98 1.74 6.78
C SER A 22 38.70 2.45 6.36
N ALA A 23 38.59 2.83 5.10
CA ALA A 23 37.36 3.38 4.57
C ALA A 23 36.25 2.38 4.89
N ALA A 24 35.24 2.81 5.65
CA ALA A 24 34.06 1.98 5.87
C ALA A 24 33.52 1.60 4.48
N ALA A 25 33.28 0.29 4.26
CA ALA A 25 32.62 -0.15 3.04
C ALA A 25 31.34 0.68 2.85
N PRO A 26 31.03 1.14 1.63
CA PRO A 26 29.85 1.96 1.41
C PRO A 26 28.62 1.25 1.98
N ILE A 27 27.89 1.97 2.84
CA ILE A 27 26.72 1.47 3.54
C ILE A 27 25.57 1.42 2.51
N GLY A 28 25.52 0.34 1.74
CA GLY A 28 24.50 0.09 0.72
C GLY A 28 24.70 0.85 -0.59
N THR A 29 24.04 0.34 -1.64
CA THR A 29 23.89 1.00 -2.94
C THR A 29 22.45 1.51 -3.06
N THR A 30 22.27 2.77 -3.43
CA THR A 30 20.95 3.31 -3.79
C THR A 30 20.59 2.87 -5.21
N SER A 31 19.42 2.25 -5.39
CA SER A 31 18.87 1.91 -6.70
C SER A 31 17.62 2.74 -7.00
N VAL A 32 17.54 3.31 -8.20
CA VAL A 32 16.32 3.95 -8.70
C VAL A 32 15.35 2.85 -9.17
N LEU A 33 14.15 2.81 -8.59
CA LEU A 33 13.09 1.87 -9.01
C LEU A 33 12.19 2.49 -10.08
N VAL A 34 11.86 3.77 -9.90
CA VAL A 34 11.03 4.58 -10.79
C VAL A 34 11.41 6.05 -10.59
N GLN A 35 11.33 6.85 -11.65
CA GLN A 35 11.57 8.29 -11.61
C GLN A 35 10.55 9.05 -12.46
N THR A 36 10.56 10.39 -12.33
CA THR A 36 9.71 11.23 -13.16
C THR A 36 10.14 11.12 -14.63
N GLY A 37 9.17 11.15 -15.53
CA GLY A 37 9.37 10.90 -16.96
C GLY A 37 9.27 9.42 -17.37
N ASP A 38 9.36 8.48 -16.43
CA ASP A 38 9.12 7.06 -16.73
C ASP A 38 7.64 6.82 -17.10
N ALA A 39 7.39 5.89 -18.01
CA ALA A 39 6.03 5.46 -18.35
C ALA A 39 5.46 4.56 -17.24
N PRO A 40 4.15 4.64 -16.94
CA PRO A 40 3.50 3.66 -16.07
C PRO A 40 3.46 2.27 -16.75
N PRO A 41 3.26 1.19 -15.98
CA PRO A 41 3.17 -0.17 -16.52
C PRO A 41 2.06 -0.36 -17.57
N ALA A 42 1.00 0.44 -17.48
CA ALA A 42 -0.15 0.39 -18.37
C ALA A 42 -0.75 1.79 -18.58
N GLY A 43 -1.38 1.96 -19.74
CA GLY A 43 -2.06 3.19 -20.12
C GLY A 43 -1.13 4.34 -20.51
N PRO A 44 -1.68 5.55 -20.73
CA PRO A 44 -0.92 6.67 -21.27
C PRO A 44 -0.20 7.47 -20.17
N GLY A 45 0.77 8.28 -20.63
CA GLY A 45 1.46 9.31 -19.85
C GLY A 45 2.80 8.90 -19.26
N THR A 46 3.31 9.73 -18.37
CA THR A 46 4.53 9.51 -17.60
C THR A 46 4.34 9.95 -16.16
N PHE A 47 5.12 9.39 -15.24
CA PHE A 47 5.15 9.85 -13.85
C PHE A 47 5.63 11.29 -13.75
N THR A 48 4.93 12.12 -12.97
CA THR A 48 5.27 13.54 -12.77
C THR A 48 5.68 13.84 -11.33
N SER A 49 5.17 13.08 -10.36
CA SER A 49 5.61 13.13 -8.97
C SER A 49 5.19 11.88 -8.21
N PHE A 50 5.89 11.61 -7.11
CA PHE A 50 5.58 10.56 -6.15
C PHE A 50 5.34 11.24 -4.81
N LEU A 51 4.07 11.51 -4.51
CA LEU A 51 3.67 12.09 -3.22
C LEU A 51 3.21 10.93 -2.31
N ASN A 52 3.32 11.12 -1.00
CA ASN A 52 3.09 10.14 0.06
C ASN A 52 4.24 9.14 0.27
N ALA A 53 4.30 8.59 1.48
CA ALA A 53 5.27 7.56 1.82
C ALA A 53 4.95 6.26 1.05
N PRO A 54 5.93 5.65 0.38
CA PRO A 54 5.77 4.32 -0.19
C PRO A 54 5.74 3.25 0.92
N ALA A 55 5.23 2.07 0.59
CA ALA A 55 5.30 0.89 1.44
C ALA A 55 6.35 -0.09 0.87
N LEU A 56 7.25 -0.59 1.72
CA LEU A 56 8.28 -1.59 1.40
C LEU A 56 7.98 -2.86 2.20
N ASN A 57 8.20 -4.02 1.60
CA ASN A 57 8.10 -5.32 2.27
C ASN A 57 9.45 -6.08 2.29
N ASP A 58 9.50 -7.20 3.01
CA ASP A 58 10.74 -7.99 3.17
C ASP A 58 11.16 -8.70 1.86
N ALA A 59 10.26 -8.80 0.89
CA ALA A 59 10.56 -9.28 -0.46
C ALA A 59 11.21 -8.21 -1.35
N GLY A 60 11.46 -7.00 -0.83
CA GLY A 60 12.05 -5.89 -1.57
C GLY A 60 11.10 -5.23 -2.58
N GLN A 61 9.80 -5.51 -2.48
CA GLN A 61 8.78 -4.88 -3.32
C GLN A 61 8.37 -3.54 -2.72
N VAL A 62 8.12 -2.56 -3.57
CA VAL A 62 7.74 -1.20 -3.16
C VAL A 62 6.40 -0.85 -3.78
N ALA A 63 5.38 -0.62 -2.94
CA ALA A 63 4.11 -0.06 -3.36
C ALA A 63 4.10 1.46 -3.16
N PHE A 64 3.64 2.21 -4.15
CA PHE A 64 3.72 3.67 -4.15
C PHE A 64 2.55 4.33 -4.88
N PHE A 65 2.29 5.57 -4.49
CA PHE A 65 1.36 6.46 -5.18
C PHE A 65 2.14 7.31 -6.21
N GLY A 66 1.61 7.42 -7.43
CA GLY A 66 2.21 8.23 -8.49
C GLY A 66 1.19 9.12 -9.18
N PHE A 67 1.56 10.39 -9.37
CA PHE A 67 0.86 11.27 -10.30
C PHE A 67 1.36 11.07 -11.72
N LEU A 68 0.44 11.16 -12.68
CA LEU A 68 0.72 11.03 -14.10
C LEU A 68 0.45 12.35 -14.83
N GLY A 69 1.15 12.56 -15.93
CA GLY A 69 0.91 13.65 -16.88
C GLY A 69 1.25 13.24 -18.31
N GLY A 70 1.12 14.19 -19.24
CA GLY A 70 1.39 13.97 -20.66
C GLY A 70 0.15 13.63 -21.48
N ALA A 71 0.37 13.29 -22.75
CA ALA A 71 -0.71 13.01 -23.70
C ALA A 71 -1.59 11.84 -23.22
N GLY A 72 -2.92 12.00 -23.28
CA GLY A 72 -3.89 11.00 -22.81
C GLY A 72 -4.14 10.98 -21.30
N VAL A 73 -3.44 11.82 -20.52
CA VAL A 73 -3.69 12.00 -19.09
C VAL A 73 -4.51 13.27 -18.85
N THR A 74 -5.55 13.15 -18.03
CA THR A 74 -6.46 14.22 -17.63
C THR A 74 -6.64 14.20 -16.11
N LEU A 75 -7.30 15.22 -15.54
CA LEU A 75 -7.65 15.24 -14.11
C LEU A 75 -8.54 14.05 -13.68
N ALA A 76 -9.17 13.36 -14.62
CA ALA A 76 -9.98 12.18 -14.35
C ALA A 76 -9.16 10.87 -14.26
N ASN A 77 -7.87 10.87 -14.61
CA ASN A 77 -7.05 9.64 -14.64
C ASN A 77 -5.55 9.84 -14.31
N ASN A 78 -5.21 10.95 -13.65
CA ASN A 78 -3.85 11.41 -13.37
C ASN A 78 -3.22 10.85 -12.08
N GLU A 79 -3.82 9.83 -11.46
CA GLU A 79 -3.38 9.25 -10.19
C GLU A 79 -3.39 7.72 -10.29
N GLY A 80 -2.42 7.07 -9.68
CA GLY A 80 -2.39 5.61 -9.61
C GLY A 80 -1.59 5.07 -8.43
N LEU A 81 -1.91 3.84 -8.08
CA LEU A 81 -1.14 3.01 -7.17
C LEU A 81 -0.41 1.94 -7.97
N TYR A 82 0.86 1.72 -7.62
CA TYR A 82 1.74 0.81 -8.33
C TYR A 82 2.54 -0.01 -7.34
N ARG A 83 3.00 -1.19 -7.77
CA ARG A 83 3.97 -2.01 -7.02
C ARG A 83 5.15 -2.33 -7.92
N PHE A 84 6.34 -1.95 -7.50
CA PHE A 84 7.59 -2.37 -8.11
C PHE A 84 8.13 -3.62 -7.43
N GLY A 85 8.65 -4.57 -8.20
CA GLY A 85 9.35 -5.75 -7.68
C GLY A 85 10.24 -6.39 -8.74
N ASN A 86 10.70 -7.62 -8.51
CA ASN A 86 11.63 -8.31 -9.40
C ASN A 86 11.09 -8.51 -10.84
N ALA A 87 9.78 -8.59 -11.01
CA ALA A 87 9.12 -8.71 -12.32
C ALA A 87 8.86 -7.35 -12.99
N GLY A 88 9.34 -6.24 -12.41
CA GLY A 88 9.04 -4.87 -12.83
C GLY A 88 7.86 -4.25 -12.06
N ALA A 89 7.36 -3.15 -12.59
CA ALA A 89 6.22 -2.44 -12.01
C ALA A 89 4.89 -3.00 -12.51
N VAL A 90 3.91 -3.09 -11.62
CA VAL A 90 2.52 -3.42 -11.93
C VAL A 90 1.58 -2.32 -11.42
N GLN A 91 0.48 -2.09 -12.14
CA GLN A 91 -0.59 -1.20 -11.69
C GLN A 91 -1.49 -1.93 -10.69
N ILE A 92 -1.67 -1.34 -9.51
CA ILE A 92 -2.61 -1.80 -8.47
C ILE A 92 -4.01 -1.24 -8.74
N ALA A 93 -4.09 0.08 -8.97
CA ALA A 93 -5.31 0.81 -9.26
C ALA A 93 -4.97 2.14 -9.95
N ARG A 94 -5.89 2.68 -10.75
CA ARG A 94 -5.76 4.00 -11.36
C ARG A 94 -7.07 4.77 -11.25
N LYS A 95 -6.97 6.06 -10.97
CA LYS A 95 -8.12 6.97 -10.98
C LYS A 95 -8.81 6.91 -12.35
N GLY A 96 -10.13 6.90 -12.35
CA GLY A 96 -10.95 6.73 -13.54
C GLY A 96 -11.26 5.27 -13.89
N ASP A 97 -10.51 4.29 -13.38
CA ASP A 97 -10.84 2.88 -13.59
C ASP A 97 -12.07 2.49 -12.78
N ALA A 98 -12.84 1.52 -13.29
CA ALA A 98 -13.96 0.94 -12.58
C ALA A 98 -13.47 0.11 -11.38
N PRO A 99 -14.17 0.11 -10.23
CA PRO A 99 -13.90 -0.84 -9.16
C PRO A 99 -14.23 -2.27 -9.63
N PRO A 100 -13.67 -3.31 -8.99
CA PRO A 100 -13.92 -4.71 -9.36
C PRO A 100 -15.39 -5.13 -9.19
N ALA A 101 -16.17 -4.40 -8.38
CA ALA A 101 -17.58 -4.64 -8.19
C ALA A 101 -18.35 -3.33 -7.96
N GLY A 102 -19.63 -3.35 -8.35
CA GLY A 102 -20.55 -2.23 -8.20
C GLY A 102 -20.33 -1.09 -9.20
N PRO A 103 -21.06 0.03 -9.04
CA PRO A 103 -21.04 1.13 -9.98
C PRO A 103 -19.88 2.11 -9.73
N GLY A 104 -19.62 2.92 -10.75
CA GLY A 104 -18.75 4.08 -10.69
C GLY A 104 -17.30 3.83 -11.11
N ASN A 105 -16.44 4.74 -10.67
CA ASN A 105 -15.00 4.74 -10.94
C ASN A 105 -14.23 5.28 -9.73
N PHE A 106 -12.96 4.92 -9.61
CA PHE A 106 -12.07 5.49 -8.61
C PHE A 106 -11.90 7.00 -8.84
N LEU A 107 -12.13 7.81 -7.81
CA LEU A 107 -11.93 9.26 -7.82
C LEU A 107 -10.66 9.70 -7.11
N SER A 108 -10.30 9.01 -6.04
CA SER A 108 -9.06 9.23 -5.29
C SER A 108 -8.58 7.88 -4.78
N LEU A 109 -7.27 7.76 -4.55
CA LEU A 109 -6.64 6.55 -4.03
C LEU A 109 -5.86 6.90 -2.78
N GLY A 110 -6.07 6.14 -1.70
CA GLY A 110 -5.24 6.23 -0.49
C GLY A 110 -3.94 5.45 -0.64
N SER A 111 -2.94 5.79 0.16
CA SER A 111 -1.66 5.07 0.17
C SER A 111 -1.86 3.58 0.48
N PRO A 112 -1.16 2.68 -0.25
CA PRO A 112 -1.30 1.26 -0.05
C PRO A 112 -0.55 0.80 1.20
N ASN A 113 -1.07 -0.21 1.89
CA ASN A 113 -0.28 -1.05 2.81
C ASN A 113 0.07 -2.35 2.08
N LEU A 114 1.32 -2.80 2.22
CA LEU A 114 1.89 -3.94 1.49
C LEU A 114 2.30 -5.04 2.47
N ASN A 115 2.02 -6.30 2.14
CA ASN A 115 2.52 -7.46 2.89
C ASN A 115 3.64 -8.20 2.13
N ASP A 116 4.27 -9.19 2.76
CA ASP A 116 5.41 -9.91 2.17
C ASP A 116 5.04 -10.84 1.00
N ALA A 117 3.75 -11.16 0.85
CA ALA A 117 3.22 -11.82 -0.34
C ALA A 117 3.01 -10.85 -1.50
N GLY A 118 3.32 -9.56 -1.31
CA GLY A 118 3.13 -8.50 -2.30
C GLY A 118 1.69 -8.02 -2.42
N GLN A 119 0.76 -8.52 -1.61
CA GLN A 119 -0.61 -8.05 -1.65
C GLN A 119 -0.68 -6.64 -1.08
N ALA A 120 -1.50 -5.79 -1.70
CA ALA A 120 -1.66 -4.41 -1.28
C ALA A 120 -3.11 -4.13 -0.90
N VAL A 121 -3.34 -3.57 0.29
CA VAL A 121 -4.65 -3.04 0.67
C VAL A 121 -4.65 -1.53 0.51
N PHE A 122 -5.74 -0.98 -0.03
CA PHE A 122 -5.90 0.45 -0.21
C PHE A 122 -7.37 0.87 -0.04
N VAL A 123 -7.56 2.15 0.29
CA VAL A 123 -8.86 2.83 0.28
C VAL A 123 -9.01 3.60 -1.03
N ALA A 124 -10.23 3.70 -1.54
CA ALA A 124 -10.54 4.59 -2.64
C ALA A 124 -11.87 5.30 -2.43
N ASP A 125 -11.91 6.60 -2.75
CA ASP A 125 -13.16 7.30 -2.98
C ASP A 125 -13.68 6.96 -4.38
N LEU A 126 -14.99 6.88 -4.52
CA LEU A 126 -15.69 6.47 -5.72
C LEU A 126 -16.62 7.59 -6.19
N GLY A 127 -16.87 7.61 -7.48
CA GLY A 127 -17.77 8.57 -8.12
C GLY A 127 -18.34 8.05 -9.42
N GLY A 128 -19.02 8.94 -10.15
CA GLY A 128 -19.70 8.60 -11.38
C GLY A 128 -21.12 8.09 -11.17
N ALA A 129 -21.72 7.58 -12.23
CA ALA A 129 -23.12 7.14 -12.23
C ALA A 129 -23.34 6.01 -11.21
N GLY A 130 -24.41 6.10 -10.42
CA GLY A 130 -24.75 5.12 -9.38
C GLY A 130 -23.97 5.25 -8.07
N VAL A 131 -23.07 6.22 -7.96
CA VAL A 131 -22.36 6.53 -6.72
C VAL A 131 -22.96 7.75 -6.03
N THR A 132 -23.18 7.63 -4.73
CA THR A 132 -23.75 8.65 -3.83
C THR A 132 -22.89 8.76 -2.58
N SER A 133 -23.14 9.76 -1.73
CA SER A 133 -22.45 9.88 -0.43
C SER A 133 -22.68 8.68 0.50
N ALA A 134 -23.67 7.83 0.23
CA ALA A 134 -23.92 6.62 1.01
C ALA A 134 -23.07 5.42 0.57
N ASN A 135 -22.41 5.47 -0.61
CA ASN A 135 -21.66 4.33 -1.17
C ASN A 135 -20.37 4.72 -1.92
N ASN A 136 -19.77 5.84 -1.53
CA ASN A 136 -18.63 6.44 -2.22
C ASN A 136 -17.26 6.07 -1.63
N VAL A 137 -17.16 5.16 -0.66
CA VAL A 137 -15.86 4.75 -0.08
C VAL A 137 -15.76 3.24 -0.13
N GLY A 138 -14.62 2.72 -0.59
CA GLY A 138 -14.34 1.28 -0.58
C GLY A 138 -12.94 0.92 -0.14
N PHE A 139 -12.81 -0.26 0.45
CA PHE A 139 -11.54 -0.93 0.72
C PHE A 139 -11.33 -2.06 -0.28
N TYR A 140 -10.11 -2.16 -0.80
CA TYR A 140 -9.74 -3.09 -1.85
C TYR A 140 -8.43 -3.78 -1.53
N ARG A 141 -8.30 -5.05 -1.93
CA ARG A 141 -7.04 -5.80 -1.86
C ARG A 141 -6.61 -6.19 -3.27
N PHE A 142 -5.42 -5.76 -3.66
CA PHE A 142 -4.72 -6.26 -4.84
C PHE A 142 -3.87 -7.48 -4.48
N GLY A 143 -3.88 -8.50 -5.34
CA GLY A 143 -3.03 -9.68 -5.23
C GLY A 143 -2.92 -10.39 -6.59
N ASP A 144 -2.48 -11.64 -6.58
CA ASP A 144 -2.18 -12.38 -7.83
C ASP A 144 -3.40 -12.60 -8.73
N ALA A 145 -4.59 -12.73 -8.14
CA ALA A 145 -5.85 -12.85 -8.87
C ALA A 145 -6.44 -11.50 -9.32
N GLY A 146 -5.71 -10.40 -9.12
CA GLY A 146 -6.18 -9.03 -9.35
C GLY A 146 -6.76 -8.38 -8.09
N THR A 147 -7.54 -7.31 -8.30
CA THR A 147 -8.13 -6.51 -7.23
C THR A 147 -9.49 -7.05 -6.84
N VAL A 148 -9.72 -7.23 -5.54
CA VAL A 148 -11.02 -7.59 -4.96
C VAL A 148 -11.52 -6.49 -4.04
N GLN A 149 -12.84 -6.31 -3.98
CA GLN A 149 -13.50 -5.46 -2.99
C GLN A 149 -13.56 -6.19 -1.65
N ILE A 150 -13.16 -5.51 -0.57
CA ILE A 150 -13.24 -6.00 0.81
C ILE A 150 -14.55 -5.55 1.46
N ALA A 151 -14.83 -4.25 1.34
CA ALA A 151 -16.01 -3.60 1.88
C ALA A 151 -16.24 -2.28 1.15
N ARG A 152 -17.49 -1.83 1.07
CA ARG A 152 -17.88 -0.53 0.53
C ARG A 152 -18.97 0.07 1.40
N THR A 153 -18.97 1.39 1.59
CA THR A 153 -20.10 2.06 2.24
C THR A 153 -21.40 1.74 1.48
N GLY A 154 -22.50 1.61 2.21
CA GLY A 154 -23.80 1.20 1.67
C GLY A 154 -23.99 -0.31 1.57
N ASP A 155 -22.92 -1.11 1.53
CA ASP A 155 -23.03 -2.56 1.54
C ASP A 155 -23.52 -3.07 2.90
N ALA A 156 -24.26 -4.19 2.88
CA ALA A 156 -24.66 -4.87 4.09
C ALA A 156 -23.45 -5.37 4.88
N ALA A 157 -23.46 -5.17 6.20
CA ALA A 157 -22.43 -5.71 7.06
C ALA A 157 -22.54 -7.25 7.15
N PRO A 158 -21.41 -7.98 7.21
CA PRO A 158 -21.43 -9.43 7.30
C PRO A 158 -22.04 -9.89 8.63
N ALA A 159 -22.94 -10.88 8.55
CA ALA A 159 -23.49 -11.62 9.70
C ALA A 159 -24.17 -10.77 10.79
N GLY A 160 -24.78 -9.64 10.45
CA GLY A 160 -25.52 -8.80 11.40
C GLY A 160 -26.43 -7.77 10.73
N PRO A 161 -27.19 -6.98 11.52
CA PRO A 161 -28.03 -5.93 10.98
C PRO A 161 -27.21 -4.73 10.50
N GLY A 162 -27.72 -4.10 9.44
CA GLY A 162 -27.28 -2.79 8.97
C GLY A 162 -26.26 -2.82 7.84
N ASN A 163 -25.98 -1.61 7.35
CA ASN A 163 -25.07 -1.35 6.24
C ASN A 163 -23.90 -0.49 6.72
N PHE A 164 -22.75 -0.62 6.07
CA PHE A 164 -21.57 0.19 6.35
C PHE A 164 -21.83 1.66 6.05
N THR A 165 -21.56 2.55 7.00
CA THR A 165 -21.64 4.02 6.81
C THR A 165 -20.28 4.68 6.77
N SER A 166 -19.29 4.07 7.40
CA SER A 166 -17.88 4.48 7.36
C SER A 166 -17.01 3.24 7.38
N LEU A 167 -15.81 3.36 6.81
CA LEU A 167 -14.79 2.31 6.78
C LEU A 167 -13.49 2.94 7.25
N ASN A 168 -12.85 2.36 8.27
CA ASN A 168 -11.69 2.97 8.93
C ASN A 168 -10.53 1.98 9.08
N ALA A 169 -9.31 2.51 8.91
CA ALA A 169 -8.04 1.87 9.22
C ALA A 169 -7.92 0.40 8.76
N PRO A 170 -7.94 0.13 7.44
CA PRO A 170 -7.68 -1.21 6.94
C PRO A 170 -6.22 -1.57 7.23
N THR A 171 -6.02 -2.74 7.85
CA THR A 171 -4.69 -3.28 8.15
C THR A 171 -4.56 -4.66 7.52
N LEU A 172 -3.41 -4.94 6.91
CA LEU A 172 -3.14 -6.18 6.17
C LEU A 172 -2.07 -6.99 6.89
N ASN A 173 -2.27 -8.30 7.00
CA ASN A 173 -1.23 -9.23 7.47
C ASN A 173 -0.67 -10.09 6.33
N ASN A 174 0.40 -10.85 6.61
CA ASN A 174 1.04 -11.75 5.64
C ASN A 174 0.19 -12.96 5.22
N ALA A 175 -0.88 -13.27 5.95
CA ALA A 175 -1.88 -14.25 5.53
C ALA A 175 -2.91 -13.66 4.55
N GLY A 176 -2.73 -12.41 4.12
CA GLY A 176 -3.65 -11.68 3.24
C GLY A 176 -4.93 -11.23 3.92
N GLN A 177 -5.08 -11.42 5.22
CA GLN A 177 -6.29 -11.02 5.92
C GLN A 177 -6.28 -9.51 6.15
N VAL A 178 -7.45 -8.89 6.01
CA VAL A 178 -7.62 -7.46 6.26
C VAL A 178 -8.53 -7.25 7.45
N ALA A 179 -8.04 -6.57 8.49
CA ALA A 179 -8.86 -6.12 9.61
C ALA A 179 -9.19 -4.63 9.46
N PHE A 180 -10.43 -4.25 9.80
CA PHE A 180 -10.89 -2.86 9.73
C PHE A 180 -12.05 -2.62 10.68
N SER A 181 -12.25 -1.37 11.10
CA SER A 181 -13.46 -0.97 11.82
C SER A 181 -14.43 -0.24 10.87
N ALA A 182 -15.72 -0.29 11.19
CA ALA A 182 -16.74 0.35 10.38
C ALA A 182 -17.93 0.84 11.23
N GLY A 183 -18.45 1.99 10.84
CA GLY A 183 -19.75 2.48 11.31
C GLY A 183 -20.89 1.76 10.59
N LEU A 184 -22.02 1.62 11.28
CA LEU A 184 -23.18 0.86 10.83
C LEU A 184 -24.46 1.69 10.97
N SER A 185 -25.41 1.49 10.07
CA SER A 185 -26.76 2.07 10.17
C SER A 185 -27.82 1.16 9.55
N GLY A 186 -29.09 1.51 9.70
CA GLY A 186 -30.23 0.78 9.14
C GLY A 186 -31.00 0.00 10.20
N THR A 187 -31.92 -0.85 9.74
CA THR A 187 -32.83 -1.60 10.61
C THR A 187 -32.06 -2.48 11.60
N GLY A 188 -32.38 -2.36 12.90
CA GLY A 188 -31.71 -3.10 13.96
C GLY A 188 -30.40 -2.48 14.46
N VAL A 189 -29.99 -1.33 13.89
CA VAL A 189 -28.83 -0.56 14.37
C VAL A 189 -29.30 0.61 15.24
N THR A 190 -28.70 0.73 16.42
CA THR A 190 -28.93 1.78 17.42
C THR A 190 -27.59 2.40 17.80
N PRO A 191 -27.56 3.56 18.50
CA PRO A 191 -26.30 4.12 19.00
C PRO A 191 -25.51 3.20 19.93
N ALA A 192 -26.14 2.18 20.52
CA ALA A 192 -25.48 1.21 21.37
C ALA A 192 -24.78 0.07 20.59
N ASN A 193 -24.99 -0.05 19.27
CA ASN A 193 -24.44 -1.12 18.45
C ASN A 193 -24.02 -0.69 17.02
N ASN A 194 -23.69 0.58 16.83
CA ASN A 194 -23.45 1.19 15.52
C ASN A 194 -22.00 1.11 15.04
N GLU A 195 -21.13 0.36 15.71
CA GLU A 195 -19.73 0.17 15.29
C GLU A 195 -19.34 -1.29 15.36
N GLY A 196 -18.55 -1.75 14.39
CA GLY A 196 -18.04 -3.11 14.33
C GLY A 196 -16.56 -3.17 13.94
N LEU A 197 -15.91 -4.24 14.38
CA LEU A 197 -14.58 -4.67 13.94
C LEU A 197 -14.75 -5.90 13.06
N PHE A 198 -14.15 -5.87 11.88
CA PHE A 198 -14.35 -6.86 10.84
C PHE A 198 -13.02 -7.42 10.38
N ARG A 199 -13.06 -8.64 9.85
CA ARG A 199 -11.91 -9.26 9.17
C ARG A 199 -12.36 -9.87 7.85
N PHE A 200 -11.67 -9.51 6.78
CA PHE A 200 -11.76 -10.16 5.48
C PHE A 200 -10.65 -11.21 5.34
N GLY A 201 -10.99 -12.35 4.73
CA GLY A 201 -10.05 -13.41 4.37
C GLY A 201 -10.64 -14.29 3.28
N ASP A 202 -10.08 -15.48 3.09
CA ASP A 202 -10.44 -16.37 1.96
C ASP A 202 -11.90 -16.84 1.98
N ALA A 203 -12.52 -16.92 3.16
CA ALA A 203 -13.94 -17.25 3.32
C ALA A 203 -14.88 -16.01 3.24
N GLY A 204 -14.34 -14.83 2.92
CA GLY A 204 -15.06 -13.56 2.91
C GLY A 204 -14.92 -12.77 4.21
N SER A 205 -15.78 -11.75 4.38
CA SER A 205 -15.79 -10.87 5.56
C SER A 205 -16.58 -11.49 6.71
N VAL A 206 -16.03 -11.37 7.92
CA VAL A 206 -16.69 -11.74 9.17
C VAL A 206 -16.67 -10.59 10.17
N GLN A 207 -17.72 -10.47 10.98
CA GLN A 207 -17.73 -9.56 12.14
C GLN A 207 -16.98 -10.23 13.30
N ILE A 208 -15.99 -9.54 13.84
CA ILE A 208 -15.16 -9.99 14.98
C ILE A 208 -15.72 -9.44 16.29
N ALA A 209 -16.06 -8.15 16.32
CA ALA A 209 -16.63 -7.49 17.48
C ALA A 209 -17.63 -6.42 17.04
N ARG A 210 -18.53 -6.03 17.93
CA ARG A 210 -19.52 -4.98 17.71
C ARG A 210 -19.87 -4.33 19.03
N THR A 211 -20.04 -3.02 19.03
CA THR A 211 -20.57 -2.30 20.21
C THR A 211 -21.91 -2.90 20.65
N GLY A 212 -22.11 -3.01 21.96
CA GLY A 212 -23.26 -3.68 22.57
C GLY A 212 -23.25 -5.21 22.48
N GLY A 213 -22.33 -5.81 21.72
CA GLY A 213 -22.12 -7.26 21.67
C GLY A 213 -21.40 -7.78 22.92
N ALA A 214 -21.68 -9.03 23.29
CA ALA A 214 -21.07 -9.68 24.45
C ALA A 214 -19.55 -9.83 24.26
N ALA A 215 -18.81 -9.56 25.33
CA ALA A 215 -17.37 -9.81 25.37
C ALA A 215 -17.11 -11.34 25.28
N PRO A 216 -16.11 -11.79 24.50
CA PRO A 216 -15.88 -13.23 24.27
C PRO A 216 -15.61 -14.08 25.52
N ALA A 217 -15.26 -13.48 26.67
CA ALA A 217 -14.81 -14.21 27.85
C ALA A 217 -15.21 -13.57 29.20
N GLY A 218 -16.28 -12.78 29.28
CA GLY A 218 -16.68 -12.18 30.56
C GLY A 218 -18.10 -11.61 30.59
N PRO A 219 -18.61 -11.27 31.79
CA PRO A 219 -19.88 -10.58 31.94
C PRO A 219 -19.69 -9.11 31.53
N GLY A 220 -19.98 -8.79 30.28
CA GLY A 220 -19.88 -7.42 29.78
C GLY A 220 -20.08 -7.33 28.27
N ASN A 221 -20.29 -6.09 27.81
CA ASN A 221 -20.45 -5.76 26.39
C ASN A 221 -19.37 -4.78 25.95
N PHE A 222 -19.05 -4.77 24.65
CA PHE A 222 -18.20 -3.73 24.07
C PHE A 222 -18.89 -2.36 24.14
N LEU A 223 -18.23 -1.37 24.74
CA LEU A 223 -18.76 0.00 24.86
C LEU A 223 -18.25 0.95 23.76
N GLY A 224 -17.19 0.57 23.06
CA GLY A 224 -16.57 1.28 21.94
C GLY A 224 -15.52 0.37 21.27
N LEU A 225 -15.11 0.70 20.05
CA LEU A 225 -14.10 -0.02 19.27
C LEU A 225 -13.00 0.89 18.74
#